data_AF-A0A4V2MNX6-F1
#
_entry.id   AF-A0A4V2MNX6-F1
#
_cell.length_a   1.000
_cell.length_b   1.000
_cell.length_c   1.000
_cell.angle_alpha   90.00
_cell.angle_beta   90.00
_cell.angle_gamma   90.00
#
_symmetry.space_group_name_H-M   'P 1'
#
loop_
_entity.id
_entity.type
_entity.pdbx_description
1 polymer ?
#
loop_
_entity_poly.entity_id
_entity_poly.type
_entity_poly.pdbx_seq_one_letter_code
_entity_poly.pdbx_strand_id
1 'polypeptide(L)'
;MRTLGNGKIRRKGEGVSYGSGANIKQLCDWDYATIDDAATVETAGHFNTLADVLQVGELIDVRMDLDGTPLYRTYMVATNDGTNVTVKREGIGAAVVLTGVDLTDNSGGVASDTIAAIGGAYSQAEVANAVASLARATDRNTADILAIKNALGL
;
A
#
# COMPACT_ATOMS: atom_id res chain seq x y z
N MET A 1 28.08 7.64 17.80
CA MET A 1 26.62 7.44 17.75
C MET A 1 25.98 8.83 17.75
N ARG A 2 25.03 9.10 16.86
CA ARG A 2 24.37 10.42 16.71
C ARG A 2 22.93 10.35 17.22
N THR A 3 22.36 11.48 17.64
CA THR A 3 20.94 11.58 18.05
C THR A 3 20.12 12.05 16.85
N LEU A 4 19.00 11.39 16.57
CA LEU A 4 18.00 11.84 15.60
C LEU A 4 16.63 11.79 16.29
N GLY A 5 15.88 12.89 16.31
CA GLY A 5 14.62 12.94 17.07
C GLY A 5 14.83 12.53 18.54
N ASN A 6 14.05 11.56 19.02
CA ASN A 6 14.21 10.94 20.34
C ASN A 6 15.04 9.63 20.30
N GLY A 7 15.60 9.27 19.14
CA GLY A 7 16.35 8.05 18.91
C GLY A 7 17.88 8.22 18.81
N LYS A 8 18.56 7.10 18.56
CA LYS A 8 20.01 7.02 18.37
C LYS A 8 20.35 6.21 17.13
N ILE A 9 21.27 6.73 16.32
CA ILE A 9 21.74 6.10 15.08
C ILE A 9 23.26 5.88 15.09
N ARG A 10 23.71 4.79 14.47
CA ARG A 10 25.12 4.50 14.23
C ARG A 10 25.31 3.77 12.90
N ARG A 11 26.48 3.95 12.29
CA ARG A 11 26.94 3.15 11.16
C ARG A 11 27.27 1.73 11.63
N LYS A 12 26.96 0.72 10.82
CA LYS A 12 27.15 -0.71 11.05
C LYS A 12 28.08 -1.26 9.97
N GLY A 13 29.36 -1.38 10.31
CA GLY A 13 30.35 -2.04 9.45
C GLY A 13 30.93 -1.20 8.32
N GLU A 14 31.89 -1.83 7.64
CA GLU A 14 32.51 -1.30 6.42
C GLU A 14 31.57 -1.55 5.24
N GLY A 15 31.40 -0.53 4.42
CA GLY A 15 30.40 -0.55 3.36
C GLY A 15 30.82 -1.39 2.14
N VAL A 16 29.85 -1.74 1.30
CA VAL A 16 30.08 -2.38 0.00
C VAL A 16 30.36 -1.32 -1.05
N SER A 17 31.45 -1.51 -1.79
CA SER A 17 31.82 -0.61 -2.90
C SER A 17 31.09 -0.99 -4.18
N TYR A 18 30.59 0.00 -4.91
CA TYR A 18 29.98 -0.17 -6.23
C TYR A 18 30.37 0.97 -7.19
N GLY A 19 30.22 0.73 -8.50
CA GLY A 19 30.61 1.67 -9.55
C GLY A 19 31.98 1.37 -10.15
N SER A 20 32.51 2.31 -10.95
CA SER A 20 33.81 2.18 -11.61
C SER A 20 34.54 3.52 -11.73
N GLY A 21 35.87 3.46 -11.80
CA GLY A 21 36.75 4.63 -11.96
C GLY A 21 36.62 5.62 -10.80
N ALA A 22 36.50 6.91 -11.13
CA ALA A 22 36.36 7.98 -10.14
C ALA A 22 34.99 8.02 -9.45
N ASN A 23 34.03 7.18 -9.87
CA ASN A 23 32.66 7.15 -9.35
C ASN A 23 32.42 5.99 -8.39
N ILE A 24 33.47 5.38 -7.82
CA ILE A 24 33.32 4.35 -6.80
C ILE A 24 32.66 4.99 -5.57
N LYS A 25 31.53 4.41 -5.17
CA LYS A 25 30.79 4.77 -3.96
C LYS A 25 30.82 3.60 -2.99
N GLN A 26 30.83 3.89 -1.70
CA GLN A 26 30.85 2.89 -0.65
C GLN A 26 29.60 3.02 0.21
N LEU A 27 28.63 2.13 0.00
CA LEU A 27 27.37 2.12 0.75
C LEU A 27 27.57 1.43 2.08
N CYS A 28 27.20 2.07 3.18
CA CYS A 28 27.20 1.43 4.49
C CYS A 28 25.80 1.20 5.04
N ASP A 29 25.70 0.23 5.95
CA ASP A 29 24.48 -0.03 6.68
C ASP A 29 24.43 0.82 7.95
N TRP A 30 23.22 1.12 8.40
CA TRP A 30 22.97 1.93 9.59
C TRP A 30 22.03 1.19 10.55
N ASP A 31 22.27 1.35 11.84
CA ASP A 31 21.38 0.91 12.92
C ASP A 31 20.75 2.15 13.57
N TYR A 32 19.42 2.24 13.56
CA TYR A 32 18.64 3.29 14.23
C TYR A 32 17.68 2.67 15.27
N ALA A 33 17.61 3.27 16.45
CA ALA A 33 16.66 2.89 17.49
C ALA A 33 15.93 4.13 18.00
N THR A 34 14.60 4.07 18.08
CA THR A 34 13.74 5.20 18.44
C THR A 34 12.49 4.74 19.20
N ILE A 35 11.87 5.64 19.96
CA ILE A 35 10.53 5.42 20.53
C ILE A 35 9.43 5.93 19.59
N ASP A 36 9.78 6.68 18.53
CA ASP A 36 8.82 7.13 17.52
C ASP A 36 8.15 5.96 16.79
N ASP A 37 6.88 6.11 16.41
CA ASP A 37 6.17 5.15 15.57
C ASP A 37 6.64 5.18 14.10
N ALA A 38 6.16 4.20 13.31
CA ALA A 38 6.55 4.09 11.90
C ALA A 38 6.17 5.31 11.06
N ALA A 39 5.02 5.93 11.33
CA ALA A 39 4.54 7.09 10.57
C ALA A 39 5.44 8.31 10.83
N THR A 40 5.85 8.48 12.08
CA THR A 40 6.74 9.56 12.52
C THR A 40 8.13 9.38 11.90
N VAL A 41 8.72 8.18 11.97
CA VAL A 41 10.04 7.90 11.37
C VAL A 41 10.09 8.24 9.87
N GLU A 42 8.99 8.05 9.16
CA GLU A 42 8.91 8.24 7.70
C GLU A 42 8.64 9.69 7.27
N THR A 43 7.96 10.47 8.11
CA THR A 43 7.46 11.79 7.72
C THR A 43 8.09 12.94 8.48
N ALA A 44 8.69 12.70 9.65
CA ALA A 44 9.29 13.75 10.49
C ALA A 44 10.66 14.26 10.00
N GLY A 45 11.21 13.66 8.93
CA GLY A 45 12.47 14.12 8.32
C GLY A 45 13.71 13.93 9.22
N HIS A 46 13.69 12.98 10.16
CA HIS A 46 14.80 12.75 11.10
C HIS A 46 16.17 12.59 10.41
N PHE A 47 16.18 11.93 9.25
CA PHE A 47 17.38 11.66 8.48
C PHE A 47 17.96 12.87 7.74
N ASN A 48 17.24 13.99 7.64
CA ASN A 48 17.73 15.23 7.01
C ASN A 48 18.98 15.77 7.71
N THR A 49 19.10 15.55 9.02
CA THR A 49 20.28 15.92 9.81
C THR A 49 21.54 15.10 9.46
N LEU A 50 21.39 14.06 8.64
CA LEU A 50 22.45 13.21 8.11
C LEU A 50 22.59 13.32 6.59
N ALA A 51 22.00 14.35 5.96
CA ALA A 51 22.10 14.55 4.51
C ALA A 51 23.55 14.73 4.01
N ASP A 52 24.47 15.07 4.91
CA ASP A 52 25.91 15.17 4.63
C ASP A 52 26.62 13.81 4.56
N VAL A 53 26.06 12.76 5.19
CA VAL A 53 26.71 11.44 5.31
C VAL A 53 25.94 10.30 4.67
N LEU A 54 24.61 10.34 4.65
CA LEU A 54 23.79 9.27 4.09
C LEU A 54 23.87 9.28 2.57
N GLN A 55 23.97 8.11 1.96
CA GLN A 55 24.01 7.96 0.51
C GLN A 55 22.78 7.23 -0.02
N VAL A 56 22.34 7.60 -1.23
CA VAL A 56 21.27 6.85 -1.92
C VAL A 56 21.70 5.40 -2.11
N GLY A 57 20.84 4.47 -1.69
CA GLY A 57 21.08 3.03 -1.71
C GLY A 57 21.55 2.44 -0.38
N GLU A 58 21.86 3.26 0.64
CA GLU A 58 22.21 2.75 1.96
C GLU A 58 20.99 2.18 2.69
N LEU A 59 21.23 1.12 3.48
CA LEU A 59 20.21 0.49 4.31
C LEU A 59 20.25 1.01 5.74
N ILE A 60 19.07 1.13 6.35
CA ILE A 60 18.87 1.55 7.73
C ILE A 60 17.97 0.52 8.41
N ASP A 61 18.56 -0.27 9.30
CA ASP A 61 17.87 -1.17 10.21
C ASP A 61 17.29 -0.36 11.38
N VAL A 62 15.97 -0.24 11.44
CA VAL A 62 15.26 0.60 12.42
C VAL A 62 14.47 -0.25 13.40
N ARG A 63 14.73 -0.02 14.69
CA ARG A 63 13.92 -0.46 15.83
C ARG A 63 13.09 0.74 16.30
N MET A 64 11.78 0.68 16.18
CA MET A 64 10.86 1.81 16.41
C MET A 64 9.74 1.42 17.37
N ASP A 65 8.99 2.41 17.86
CA ASP A 65 7.89 2.24 18.83
C ASP A 65 8.33 1.42 20.07
N LEU A 66 9.55 1.70 20.57
CA LEU A 66 10.16 0.95 21.66
C LEU A 66 9.50 1.17 23.03
N ASP A 67 8.64 2.18 23.17
CA ASP A 67 7.83 2.45 24.35
C ASP A 67 6.35 2.04 24.21
N GLY A 68 5.92 1.61 23.01
CA GLY A 68 4.58 1.10 22.72
C GLY A 68 4.60 -0.33 22.18
N THR A 69 4.34 -0.50 20.88
CA THR A 69 4.37 -1.80 20.18
C THR A 69 5.65 -1.94 19.35
N PRO A 70 6.72 -2.57 19.88
CA PRO A 70 8.01 -2.59 19.21
C PRO A 70 7.93 -3.15 17.79
N LEU A 71 8.47 -2.39 16.85
CA LEU A 71 8.49 -2.75 15.44
C LEU A 71 9.92 -2.69 14.91
N TYR A 72 10.25 -3.67 14.06
CA TYR A 72 11.50 -3.69 13.30
C TYR A 72 11.22 -3.49 11.82
N ARG A 73 11.94 -2.58 11.17
CA ARG A 73 11.90 -2.39 9.71
C ARG A 73 13.27 -2.09 9.17
N THR A 74 13.52 -2.49 7.93
CA THR A 74 14.66 -2.02 7.15
C THR A 74 14.16 -1.03 6.10
N TYR A 75 14.85 0.10 6.02
CA TYR A 75 14.62 1.13 5.00
C TYR A 75 15.82 1.25 4.09
N MET A 76 15.59 1.70 2.86
CA MET A 76 16.63 2.14 1.95
C MET A 76 16.54 3.66 1.75
N VAL A 77 17.70 4.34 1.73
CA VAL A 77 17.78 5.75 1.33
C VAL A 77 17.46 5.86 -0.16
N ALA A 78 16.32 6.46 -0.50
CA ALA A 78 15.84 6.57 -1.86
C ALA A 78 16.32 7.84 -2.56
N THR A 79 16.38 8.96 -1.85
CA THR A 79 16.92 10.23 -2.35
C THR A 79 17.70 10.95 -1.26
N ASN A 80 18.75 11.66 -1.66
CA ASN A 80 19.42 12.65 -0.82
C ASN A 80 19.86 13.82 -1.72
N ASP A 81 19.28 15.01 -1.51
CA ASP A 81 19.61 16.22 -2.26
C ASP A 81 20.67 17.11 -1.56
N GLY A 82 21.24 16.63 -0.46
CA GLY A 82 22.17 17.36 0.39
C GLY A 82 21.51 18.13 1.54
N THR A 83 20.17 18.20 1.56
CA THR A 83 19.37 18.79 2.66
C THR A 83 18.28 17.83 3.14
N ASN A 84 17.58 17.20 2.20
CA ASN A 84 16.46 16.30 2.43
C ASN A 84 16.84 14.87 2.09
N VAL A 85 16.60 13.96 3.02
CA VAL A 85 16.79 12.53 2.86
C VAL A 85 15.42 11.86 2.87
N THR A 86 15.08 11.18 1.76
CA THR A 86 13.87 10.36 1.67
C THR A 86 14.24 8.90 1.79
N VAL A 87 13.52 8.17 2.64
CA VAL A 87 13.67 6.71 2.80
C VAL A 87 12.47 5.97 2.22
N LYS A 88 12.69 4.74 1.77
CA LYS A 88 11.62 3.82 1.34
C LYS A 88 11.69 2.54 2.16
N ARG A 89 10.52 1.97 2.48
CA ARG A 89 10.43 0.66 3.13
C ARG A 89 10.90 -0.42 2.16
N GLU A 90 11.71 -1.35 2.64
CA GLU A 90 11.98 -2.59 1.91
C GLU A 90 10.79 -3.55 2.11
N GLY A 91 10.05 -3.83 1.02
CA GLY A 91 8.83 -4.66 1.02
C GLY A 91 7.59 -3.92 0.52
N ILE A 92 6.68 -4.67 -0.14
CA ILE A 92 5.47 -4.23 -0.87
C ILE A 92 5.01 -2.83 -0.43
N GLY A 93 5.21 -1.88 -1.35
CA GLY A 93 5.13 -0.44 -1.11
C GLY A 93 3.91 -0.04 -0.31
N ALA A 94 4.11 0.99 0.54
CA ALA A 94 3.11 1.73 1.32
C ALA A 94 1.73 1.07 1.36
N ALA A 95 1.35 0.52 2.53
CA ALA A 95 0.04 -0.10 2.79
C ALA A 95 -0.99 0.42 1.80
N VAL A 96 -1.30 -0.39 0.77
CA VAL A 96 -2.27 0.02 -0.24
C VAL A 96 -3.57 0.16 0.54
N VAL A 97 -3.94 1.41 0.84
CA VAL A 97 -5.25 1.73 1.39
C VAL A 97 -6.18 1.55 0.21
N LEU A 98 -6.69 0.33 0.02
CA LEU A 98 -7.78 0.09 -0.90
C LEU A 98 -8.98 0.88 -0.37
N THR A 99 -9.25 2.01 -1.01
CA THR A 99 -10.44 2.79 -0.75
C THR A 99 -11.64 2.11 -1.42
N GLY A 100 -12.87 2.46 -1.02
CA GLY A 100 -14.06 2.00 -1.75
C GLY A 100 -14.05 2.37 -3.23
N VAL A 101 -13.30 3.42 -3.62
CA VAL A 101 -13.06 3.84 -5.00
C VAL A 101 -12.16 2.84 -5.75
N ASP A 102 -11.17 2.24 -5.09
CA ASP A 102 -10.33 1.18 -5.66
C ASP A 102 -11.08 -0.15 -5.79
N LEU A 103 -12.16 -0.33 -5.00
CA LEU A 103 -13.11 -1.43 -5.12
C LEU A 103 -14.32 -1.10 -6.00
N THR A 104 -14.31 0.07 -6.65
CA THR A 104 -15.30 0.42 -7.66
C THR A 104 -14.87 -0.21 -8.98
N ASP A 105 -15.84 -0.69 -9.76
CA ASP A 105 -15.67 -1.53 -10.97
C ASP A 105 -14.89 -0.90 -12.15
N ASN A 106 -14.29 0.29 -11.96
CA ASN A 106 -13.63 1.11 -12.98
C ASN A 106 -14.50 1.37 -14.25
N SER A 107 -15.83 1.25 -14.16
CA SER A 107 -16.71 1.39 -15.32
C SER A 107 -17.07 2.84 -15.65
N GLY A 108 -16.66 3.80 -14.81
CA GLY A 108 -16.99 5.22 -14.98
C GLY A 108 -18.43 5.58 -14.58
N GLY A 109 -19.15 4.67 -13.90
CA GLY A 109 -20.50 4.90 -13.37
C GLY A 109 -20.53 5.78 -12.11
N VAL A 110 -21.72 6.28 -11.77
CA VAL A 110 -21.96 7.04 -10.53
C VAL A 110 -22.02 6.07 -9.34
N ALA A 111 -21.80 6.56 -8.11
CA ALA A 111 -21.64 5.72 -6.92
C ALA A 111 -22.76 4.69 -6.68
N SER A 112 -23.97 4.91 -7.23
CA SER A 112 -25.10 3.96 -7.21
C SER A 112 -24.85 2.66 -7.99
N ASP A 113 -23.86 2.65 -8.87
CA ASP A 113 -23.54 1.55 -9.78
C ASP A 113 -22.50 0.58 -9.19
N THR A 114 -22.04 0.84 -7.96
CA THR A 114 -20.96 0.10 -7.29
C THR A 114 -21.49 -1.06 -6.43
N ILE A 115 -20.68 -2.11 -6.27
CA ILE A 115 -20.95 -3.22 -5.33
C ILE A 115 -21.16 -2.69 -3.89
N ALA A 116 -20.50 -1.59 -3.53
CA ALA A 116 -20.66 -0.93 -2.24
C ALA A 116 -22.05 -0.29 -2.05
N ALA A 117 -22.66 0.25 -3.11
CA ALA A 117 -24.02 0.79 -3.04
C ALA A 117 -25.08 -0.30 -2.83
N ILE A 118 -24.87 -1.49 -3.39
CA ILE A 118 -25.73 -2.66 -3.14
C ILE A 118 -25.65 -3.08 -1.66
N GLY A 119 -24.46 -2.99 -1.03
CA GLY A 119 -24.27 -3.35 0.38
C GLY A 119 -24.72 -2.28 1.39
N GLY A 120 -24.75 -1.00 1.00
CA GLY A 120 -25.02 0.13 1.90
C GLY A 120 -26.37 0.83 1.70
N ALA A 121 -26.88 0.93 0.47
CA ALA A 121 -28.09 1.69 0.15
C ALA A 121 -29.35 0.83 -0.02
N TYR A 122 -29.17 -0.46 -0.35
CA TYR A 122 -30.27 -1.40 -0.55
C TYR A 122 -30.15 -2.53 0.47
N SER A 123 -31.28 -3.03 0.97
CA SER A 123 -31.26 -4.25 1.78
C SER A 123 -30.78 -5.41 0.92
N GLN A 124 -29.74 -6.12 1.36
CA GLN A 124 -29.25 -7.29 0.62
C GLN A 124 -30.36 -8.36 0.44
N ALA A 125 -31.34 -8.39 1.34
CA ALA A 125 -32.51 -9.26 1.20
C ALA A 125 -33.43 -8.83 0.04
N GLU A 126 -33.63 -7.52 -0.16
CA GLU A 126 -34.43 -6.99 -1.28
C GLU A 126 -33.75 -7.26 -2.62
N VAL A 127 -32.42 -7.10 -2.67
CA VAL A 127 -31.61 -7.41 -3.85
C VAL A 127 -31.67 -8.90 -4.18
N ALA A 128 -31.51 -9.78 -3.18
CA ALA A 128 -31.67 -11.23 -3.37
C ALA A 128 -33.08 -11.61 -3.86
N ASN A 129 -34.12 -10.97 -3.31
CA ASN A 129 -35.50 -11.19 -3.74
C ASN A 129 -35.74 -10.73 -5.19
N ALA A 130 -35.15 -9.60 -5.59
CA ALA A 130 -35.23 -9.08 -6.95
C ALA A 130 -34.55 -10.01 -7.96
N VAL A 131 -33.34 -10.50 -7.65
CA VAL A 131 -32.61 -11.47 -8.49
C VAL A 131 -33.39 -12.77 -8.63
N ALA A 132 -33.94 -13.30 -7.53
CA ALA A 132 -34.78 -14.50 -7.56
C ALA A 132 -36.06 -14.28 -8.40
N SER A 133 -36.64 -13.08 -8.37
CA SER A 133 -37.81 -12.74 -9.19
C SER A 133 -37.48 -12.71 -10.68
N LEU A 134 -36.33 -12.13 -11.04
CA LEU A 134 -35.87 -12.08 -12.41
C LEU A 134 -35.56 -13.47 -12.97
N ALA A 135 -34.89 -14.34 -12.19
CA ALA A 135 -34.64 -15.72 -12.57
C ALA A 135 -35.95 -16.46 -12.92
N ARG A 136 -36.97 -16.33 -12.05
CA ARG A 136 -38.30 -16.89 -12.33
C ARG A 136 -38.95 -16.33 -13.59
N ALA A 137 -38.75 -15.04 -13.89
CA ALA A 137 -39.28 -14.44 -15.10
C ALA A 137 -38.59 -14.99 -16.36
N THR A 138 -37.28 -15.18 -16.32
CA THR A 138 -36.51 -15.83 -17.39
C THR A 138 -36.96 -17.26 -17.64
N ASP A 139 -37.20 -18.03 -16.57
CA ASP A 139 -37.71 -19.40 -16.68
C ASP A 139 -39.09 -19.44 -17.34
N ARG A 140 -40.00 -18.54 -16.95
CA ARG A 140 -41.32 -18.40 -17.60
C ARG A 140 -41.19 -18.06 -19.07
N ASN A 141 -40.39 -17.05 -19.42
CA ASN A 141 -40.21 -16.65 -20.81
C ASN A 141 -39.62 -17.80 -21.64
N THR A 142 -38.70 -18.57 -21.07
CA THR A 142 -38.12 -19.74 -21.72
C THR A 142 -39.19 -20.80 -22.00
N ALA A 143 -40.06 -21.07 -21.01
CA ALA A 143 -41.17 -22.00 -21.17
C ALA A 143 -42.20 -21.50 -22.21
N ASP A 144 -42.54 -20.21 -22.18
CA ASP A 144 -43.47 -19.60 -23.13
C ASP A 144 -42.92 -19.64 -24.56
N ILE A 145 -41.63 -19.33 -24.74
CA ILE A 145 -40.96 -19.44 -26.04
C ILE A 145 -41.01 -20.89 -26.56
N LEU A 146 -40.75 -21.88 -25.69
CA LEU A 146 -40.83 -23.29 -26.07
C LEU A 146 -42.26 -23.68 -26.47
N ALA A 147 -43.27 -23.23 -25.71
CA ALA A 147 -44.66 -23.47 -26.02
C ALA A 147 -45.07 -22.84 -27.37
N ILE A 148 -44.61 -21.62 -27.65
CA ILE A 148 -44.85 -20.93 -28.93
C ILE A 148 -44.18 -21.67 -30.08
N LYS A 149 -42.91 -22.08 -29.93
CA LYS A 149 -42.20 -22.86 -30.96
C LYS A 149 -42.96 -24.15 -31.29
N ASN A 150 -43.38 -24.90 -30.27
CA ASN A 150 -44.18 -26.10 -30.44
C ASN A 150 -45.52 -25.82 -31.16
N ALA A 151 -46.21 -24.73 -30.80
CA ALA A 151 -47.48 -24.36 -31.43
C ALA A 151 -47.32 -23.93 -32.89
N LEU A 152 -46.16 -23.34 -33.25
CA LEU A 152 -45.83 -22.89 -34.60
C LEU A 152 -45.14 -23.99 -35.44
N GLY A 153 -44.79 -25.13 -34.85
CA GLY A 153 -44.03 -26.18 -35.52
C GLY A 153 -42.60 -25.78 -35.88
N LEU A 154 -42.01 -24.86 -35.10
CA LEU A 154 -40.64 -24.34 -35.24
C LEU A 154 -39.64 -25.06 -34.33
#